data_AF-A0A7V5PZL4-F1
#
_entry.id   AF-A0A7V5PZL4-F1
#
_cell.length_a   1.000
_cell.length_b   1.000
_cell.length_c   1.000
_cell.angle_alpha   90.00
_cell.angle_beta   90.00
_cell.angle_gamma   90.00
#
_symmetry.space_group_name_H-M   'P 1'
#
loop_
_entity.id
_entity.type
_entity.pdbx_description
1 polymer ?
#
loop_
_entity_poly.entity_id
_entity_poly.type
_entity_poly.pdbx_seq_one_letter_code
_entity_poly.pdbx_strand_id
1 'polypeptide(L)'
;MPDTLSRPPRPEHDFRRAAILFAGGPAPAANAVISTAAVSFLRNDIEVLGIKHGYSNLVDFDGTPLVEGSHYIRLTHQVLKRTRNSQGILIGTARTNPGKHVSHASHLDDPERTAPLRRVYDALR
;
A
#
# COMPACT_ATOMS: atom_id res chain seq x y z
N MET A 1 -9.59 -1.78 38.23
CA MET A 1 -9.46 -0.66 37.27
C MET A 1 -8.30 -0.99 36.36
N PRO A 2 -8.44 -0.96 35.02
CA PRO A 2 -7.29 -1.06 34.14
C PRO A 2 -6.33 0.11 34.45
N ASP A 3 -5.03 -0.19 34.56
CA ASP A 3 -3.97 0.78 34.78
C ASP A 3 -3.98 1.81 33.64
N THR A 4 -3.99 3.10 33.95
CA THR A 4 -4.00 4.17 32.94
C THR A 4 -2.73 4.21 32.08
N LEU A 5 -1.67 3.53 32.52
CA LEU A 5 -0.42 3.33 31.79
C LEU A 5 -0.39 2.04 30.97
N SER A 6 -1.41 1.18 31.09
CA SER A 6 -1.48 -0.05 30.31
C SER A 6 -1.66 0.24 28.83
N ARG A 7 -1.12 -0.66 27.98
CA ARG A 7 -1.29 -0.51 26.53
C ARG A 7 -2.78 -0.58 26.18
N PRO A 8 -3.26 0.23 25.23
CA PRO A 8 -4.61 0.09 24.71
C PRO A 8 -4.88 -1.36 24.28
N PRO A 9 -6.11 -1.87 24.49
CA PRO A 9 -6.48 -3.19 23.98
C PRO A 9 -6.29 -3.22 22.46
N ARG A 10 -5.84 -4.37 21.95
CA ARG A 10 -5.69 -4.57 20.52
C ARG A 10 -7.08 -4.63 19.88
N PRO A 11 -7.32 -3.92 18.77
CA PRO A 11 -8.55 -4.04 18.02
C PRO A 11 -8.66 -5.45 17.43
N GLU A 12 -9.85 -6.01 17.42
CA GLU A 12 -10.15 -7.24 16.68
C GLU A 12 -10.14 -6.94 15.17
N HIS A 13 -9.58 -7.85 14.39
CA HIS A 13 -9.50 -7.73 12.93
C HIS A 13 -9.41 -9.10 12.26
N ASP A 14 -9.97 -9.20 11.05
CA ASP A 14 -10.01 -10.44 10.27
C ASP A 14 -8.93 -10.51 9.17
N PHE A 15 -8.03 -9.50 9.11
CA PHE A 15 -7.03 -9.38 8.06
C PHE A 15 -5.62 -9.50 8.61
N ARG A 16 -4.77 -10.26 7.93
CA ARG A 16 -3.39 -10.54 8.39
C ARG A 16 -2.34 -9.60 7.81
N ARG A 17 -2.65 -8.92 6.70
CA ARG A 17 -1.71 -8.07 5.98
C ARG A 17 -2.38 -6.80 5.45
N ALA A 18 -1.59 -5.75 5.30
CA ALA A 18 -1.96 -4.51 4.65
C ALA A 18 -0.88 -4.08 3.65
N ALA A 19 -1.29 -3.59 2.48
CA ALA A 19 -0.38 -3.00 1.50
C ALA A 19 -0.52 -1.48 1.48
N ILE A 20 0.60 -0.76 1.47
CA ILE A 20 0.67 0.69 1.33
C ILE A 20 1.32 1.00 -0.01
N LEU A 21 0.67 1.86 -0.81
CA LEU A 21 1.22 2.40 -2.04
C LEU A 21 1.13 3.92 -2.02
N PHE A 22 1.97 4.57 -2.82
CA PHE A 22 1.90 6.01 -3.05
C PHE A 22 1.68 6.27 -4.54
N ALA A 23 0.61 7.01 -4.86
CA ALA A 23 0.24 7.36 -6.23
C ALA A 23 0.09 8.88 -6.37
N GLY A 24 0.71 9.47 -7.39
CA GLY A 24 0.66 10.90 -7.67
C GLY A 24 2.03 11.57 -7.81
N GLY A 25 2.06 12.89 -7.63
CA GLY A 25 3.32 13.65 -7.57
C GLY A 25 4.04 13.45 -6.24
N PRO A 26 5.37 13.63 -6.17
CA PRO A 26 6.09 13.58 -4.90
C PRO A 26 5.50 14.58 -3.90
N ALA A 27 5.14 14.11 -2.70
CA ALA A 27 4.58 14.96 -1.65
C ALA A 27 5.55 15.05 -0.46
N PRO A 28 5.74 16.24 0.14
CA PRO A 28 6.52 16.37 1.37
C PRO A 28 5.89 15.54 2.49
N ALA A 29 6.72 15.03 3.39
CA ALA A 29 6.33 14.21 4.53
C ALA A 29 5.61 12.87 4.21
N ALA A 30 5.62 12.41 2.95
CA ALA A 30 5.07 11.10 2.57
C ALA A 30 5.62 9.96 3.44
N ASN A 31 6.93 9.96 3.72
CA ASN A 31 7.55 8.95 4.58
C ASN A 31 7.05 9.00 6.02
N ALA A 32 6.63 10.16 6.52
CA ALA A 32 6.06 10.27 7.85
C ALA A 32 4.69 9.60 7.92
N VAL A 33 3.85 9.76 6.88
CA VAL A 33 2.55 9.10 6.77
C VAL A 33 2.73 7.59 6.63
N ILE A 34 3.56 7.14 5.68
CA ILE A 34 3.84 5.71 5.43
C ILE A 34 4.36 5.05 6.71
N SER A 35 5.35 5.67 7.38
CA SER A 35 5.94 5.10 8.60
C SER A 35 4.94 5.04 9.74
N THR A 36 4.11 6.06 9.91
CA THR A 36 3.12 6.09 11.00
C THR A 36 2.02 5.05 10.78
N ALA A 37 1.49 4.94 9.55
CA ALA A 37 0.49 3.94 9.18
C ALA A 37 1.05 2.51 9.34
N ALA A 38 2.24 2.24 8.80
CA ALA A 38 2.87 0.92 8.89
C ALA A 38 3.15 0.51 10.34
N VAL A 39 3.67 1.42 11.18
CA VAL A 39 3.89 1.14 12.61
C VAL A 39 2.58 0.83 13.35
N SER A 40 1.47 1.47 12.96
CA SER A 40 0.15 1.18 13.55
C SER A 40 -0.29 -0.25 13.27
N PHE A 41 -0.14 -0.71 12.03
CA PHE A 41 -0.44 -2.10 11.65
C PHE A 41 0.49 -3.10 12.34
N LEU A 42 1.81 -2.86 12.31
CA LEU A 42 2.80 -3.74 12.93
C LEU A 42 2.57 -3.95 14.43
N ARG A 43 2.12 -2.92 15.16
CA ARG A 43 1.80 -3.00 16.60
C ARG A 43 0.60 -3.90 16.90
N ASN A 44 -0.23 -4.16 15.89
CA ASN A 44 -1.40 -5.02 15.95
C ASN A 44 -1.18 -6.37 15.24
N ASP A 45 0.10 -6.75 15.07
CA ASP A 45 0.54 -8.01 14.45
C ASP A 45 0.05 -8.19 13.00
N ILE A 46 -0.15 -7.08 12.29
CA ILE A 46 -0.52 -7.06 10.86
C ILE A 46 0.75 -6.83 10.05
N GLU A 47 1.04 -7.74 9.12
CA GLU A 47 2.18 -7.59 8.20
C GLU A 47 1.93 -6.43 7.23
N VAL A 48 2.96 -5.64 6.93
CA VAL A 48 2.83 -4.49 6.04
C VAL A 48 3.75 -4.62 4.83
N LEU A 49 3.17 -4.51 3.64
CA LEU A 49 3.88 -4.45 2.37
C LEU A 49 3.88 -3.02 1.83
N GLY A 50 5.02 -2.54 1.35
CA GLY A 50 5.16 -1.28 0.64
C GLY A 50 5.27 -1.52 -0.86
N ILE A 51 4.23 -1.18 -1.63
CA ILE A 51 4.21 -1.38 -3.09
C ILE A 51 5.08 -0.32 -3.75
N LYS A 52 6.01 -0.77 -4.59
CA LYS A 52 6.97 0.10 -5.25
C LYS A 52 6.36 0.77 -6.48
N HIS A 53 6.58 2.07 -6.60
CA HIS A 53 6.22 2.89 -7.77
C HIS A 53 4.71 2.89 -8.10
N GLY A 54 3.87 3.04 -7.06
CA GLY A 54 2.42 3.17 -7.21
C GLY A 54 1.79 1.96 -7.92
N TYR A 55 0.91 2.23 -8.89
CA TYR A 55 0.21 1.18 -9.64
C TYR A 55 1.00 0.62 -10.83
N SER A 56 2.19 1.12 -11.13
CA SER A 56 2.90 0.75 -12.38
C SER A 56 3.15 -0.75 -12.52
N ASN A 57 3.56 -1.42 -11.43
CA ASN A 57 3.79 -2.88 -11.47
C ASN A 57 2.50 -3.70 -11.37
N LEU A 58 1.38 -3.07 -10.98
CA LEU A 58 0.10 -3.75 -10.76
C LEU A 58 -0.82 -3.64 -11.98
N VAL A 59 -0.72 -2.54 -12.74
CA VAL A 59 -1.57 -2.29 -13.91
C VAL A 59 -1.25 -3.22 -15.09
N ASP A 60 -0.03 -3.77 -15.12
CA ASP A 60 0.44 -4.69 -16.15
C ASP A 60 0.56 -6.13 -15.63
N PHE A 61 -0.08 -6.44 -14.51
CA PHE A 61 -0.05 -7.78 -13.92
C PHE A 61 -0.64 -8.82 -14.88
N ASP A 62 0.13 -9.87 -15.13
CA ASP A 62 -0.16 -10.93 -16.11
C ASP A 62 -0.34 -12.32 -15.47
N GLY A 63 -0.38 -12.38 -14.12
CA GLY A 63 -0.42 -13.62 -13.36
C GLY A 63 0.95 -14.05 -12.82
N THR A 64 2.04 -13.41 -13.22
CA THR A 64 3.37 -13.66 -12.66
C THR A 64 3.44 -13.15 -11.21
N PRO A 65 3.88 -13.98 -10.24
CA PRO A 65 3.95 -13.56 -8.83
C PRO A 65 4.78 -12.28 -8.62
N LEU A 66 4.31 -11.41 -7.72
CA LEU A 66 5.04 -10.21 -7.37
C LEU A 66 6.34 -10.56 -6.62
N VAL A 67 7.42 -9.86 -6.95
CA VAL A 67 8.77 -10.13 -6.44
C VAL A 67 9.17 -9.09 -5.40
N GLU A 68 9.57 -9.54 -4.23
CA GLU A 68 10.11 -8.68 -3.16
C GLU A 68 11.41 -7.99 -3.62
N GLY A 69 11.58 -6.73 -3.25
CA GLY A 69 12.67 -5.86 -3.70
C GLY A 69 12.40 -5.18 -5.06
N SER A 70 11.69 -5.85 -5.97
CA SER A 70 11.31 -5.29 -7.28
C SER A 70 9.96 -4.56 -7.24
N HIS A 71 8.89 -5.29 -6.91
CA HIS A 71 7.50 -4.81 -6.97
C HIS A 71 7.00 -4.32 -5.62
N TYR A 72 7.51 -4.88 -4.53
CA TYR A 72 7.18 -4.45 -3.16
C TYR A 72 8.36 -4.66 -2.22
N ILE A 73 8.28 -4.09 -1.00
CA ILE A 73 9.18 -4.38 0.12
C ILE A 73 8.37 -4.68 1.37
N ARG A 74 8.92 -5.45 2.31
CA ARG A 74 8.31 -5.60 3.64
C ARG A 74 8.65 -4.38 4.51
N LEU A 75 7.62 -3.70 5.01
CA LEU A 75 7.79 -2.58 5.94
C LEU A 75 7.87 -3.14 7.36
N THR A 76 9.09 -3.38 7.84
CA THR A 76 9.36 -3.84 9.20
C THR A 76 9.78 -2.68 10.12
N HIS A 77 9.78 -2.88 11.44
CA HIS A 77 10.32 -1.90 12.38
C HIS A 77 11.77 -1.50 12.08
N GLN A 78 12.59 -2.41 11.55
CA GLN A 78 13.96 -2.11 11.16
C GLN A 78 14.01 -1.26 9.89
N VAL A 79 13.22 -1.61 8.88
CA VAL A 79 13.14 -0.84 7.61
C VAL A 79 12.64 0.58 7.85
N LEU A 80 11.67 0.76 8.75
CA LEU A 80 11.07 2.07 9.06
C LEU A 80 11.92 2.94 10.01
N LYS A 81 13.07 2.44 10.46
CA LYS A 81 13.92 3.17 11.40
C LYS A 81 14.54 4.38 10.69
N ARG A 82 14.29 5.57 11.23
CA ARG A 82 14.79 6.87 10.71
C ARG A 82 14.29 7.25 9.30
N THR A 83 13.28 6.56 8.76
CA THR A 83 12.69 6.91 7.45
C THR A 83 11.73 8.10 7.51
N ARG A 84 11.17 8.42 8.69
CA ARG A 84 10.16 9.49 8.84
C ARG A 84 10.56 10.82 8.19
N ASN A 85 11.83 11.20 8.31
CA ASN A 85 12.37 12.46 7.83
C ASN A 85 13.32 12.31 6.63
N SER A 86 13.41 11.11 6.03
CA SER A 86 14.26 10.92 4.85
C SER A 86 13.67 11.63 3.63
N GLN A 87 14.55 12.08 2.74
CA GLN A 87 14.17 12.64 1.45
C GLN A 87 13.52 11.59 0.54
N GLY A 88 12.75 12.07 -0.44
CA GLY A 88 12.03 11.22 -1.39
C GLY A 88 10.89 10.42 -0.74
N ILE A 89 10.48 9.35 -1.40
CA ILE A 89 9.40 8.46 -0.95
C ILE A 89 9.98 7.05 -0.88
N LEU A 90 9.92 6.43 0.30
CA LEU A 90 10.52 5.12 0.61
C LEU A 90 10.16 4.04 -0.42
N ILE A 91 8.89 4.02 -0.83
CA ILE A 91 8.33 3.06 -1.78
C ILE A 91 8.21 3.65 -3.20
N GLY A 92 8.79 4.83 -3.45
CA GLY A 92 8.65 5.55 -4.71
C GLY A 92 7.24 6.08 -4.97
N THR A 93 7.05 6.69 -6.13
CA THR A 93 5.75 7.19 -6.60
C THR A 93 5.61 6.96 -8.10
N ALA A 94 4.36 6.85 -8.57
CA ALA A 94 4.01 6.92 -9.98
C ALA A 94 2.64 7.59 -10.18
N ARG A 95 2.37 8.08 -11.39
CA ARG A 95 1.09 8.68 -11.79
C ARG A 95 0.16 7.72 -12.52
N THR A 96 0.49 6.43 -12.53
CA THR A 96 -0.30 5.38 -13.15
C THR A 96 -1.70 5.35 -12.55
N ASN A 97 -2.73 5.48 -13.39
CA ASN A 97 -4.13 5.50 -12.99
C ASN A 97 -4.86 4.32 -13.66
N PRO A 98 -5.08 3.21 -12.95
CA PRO A 98 -5.80 2.06 -13.50
C PRO A 98 -7.28 2.38 -13.80
N GLY A 99 -7.86 3.38 -13.13
CA GLY A 99 -9.24 3.81 -13.33
C GLY A 99 -9.42 4.87 -14.42
N LYS A 100 -8.41 5.19 -15.24
CA LYS A 100 -8.45 6.30 -16.21
C LYS A 100 -9.65 6.24 -17.16
N HIS A 101 -10.13 5.04 -17.49
CA HIS A 101 -11.24 4.82 -18.43
C HIS A 101 -12.62 4.68 -17.76
N VAL A 102 -12.67 4.76 -16.42
CA VAL A 102 -13.88 4.60 -15.61
C VAL A 102 -14.25 5.94 -14.98
N SER A 103 -15.13 6.68 -15.65
CA SER A 103 -15.65 7.98 -15.19
C SER A 103 -17.14 7.98 -14.78
N HIS A 104 -17.82 6.83 -14.89
CA HIS A 104 -19.24 6.67 -14.58
C HIS A 104 -19.47 5.23 -14.10
N ALA A 105 -20.45 5.02 -13.22
CA ALA A 105 -20.70 3.72 -12.60
C ALA A 105 -20.96 2.61 -13.63
N SER A 106 -21.69 2.92 -14.71
CA SER A 106 -21.98 1.97 -15.80
C SER A 106 -20.74 1.50 -16.57
N HIS A 107 -19.60 2.19 -16.47
CA HIS A 107 -18.35 1.71 -17.07
C HIS A 107 -17.77 0.51 -16.33
N LEU A 108 -18.25 0.20 -15.12
CA LEU A 108 -17.81 -0.99 -14.38
C LEU A 108 -18.27 -2.29 -15.05
N ASP A 109 -19.29 -2.23 -15.89
CA ASP A 109 -19.80 -3.37 -16.66
C ASP A 109 -19.04 -3.59 -17.98
N ASP A 110 -18.14 -2.68 -18.36
CA ASP A 110 -17.33 -2.75 -19.58
C ASP A 110 -15.98 -3.42 -19.28
N PRO A 111 -15.73 -4.64 -19.81
CA PRO A 111 -14.50 -5.38 -19.53
C PRO A 111 -13.23 -4.69 -20.04
N GLU A 112 -13.30 -3.94 -21.14
CA GLU A 112 -12.14 -3.26 -21.70
C GLU A 112 -11.73 -2.07 -20.82
N ARG A 113 -12.71 -1.28 -20.37
CA ARG A 113 -12.46 -0.14 -19.48
C ARG A 113 -11.98 -0.56 -18.11
N THR A 114 -12.49 -1.68 -17.61
CA THR A 114 -12.14 -2.20 -16.28
C THR A 114 -10.92 -3.10 -16.28
N ALA A 115 -10.39 -3.51 -17.43
CA ALA A 115 -9.23 -4.39 -17.52
C ALA A 115 -8.03 -3.96 -16.65
N PRO A 116 -7.62 -2.68 -16.60
CA PRO A 116 -6.51 -2.27 -15.75
C PRO A 116 -6.84 -2.34 -14.25
N LEU A 117 -8.07 -2.01 -13.85
CA LEU A 117 -8.53 -2.19 -12.47
C LEU A 117 -8.57 -3.67 -12.08
N ARG A 118 -9.00 -4.52 -13.01
CA ARG A 118 -9.08 -5.97 -12.80
C ARG A 118 -7.68 -6.56 -12.59
N ARG A 119 -6.69 -6.18 -13.41
CA ARG A 119 -5.29 -6.62 -13.22
C ARG A 119 -4.73 -6.20 -11.86
N VAL A 120 -4.99 -4.97 -11.42
CA VAL A 120 -4.59 -4.51 -10.08
C VAL A 120 -5.26 -5.32 -8.98
N TYR A 121 -6.55 -5.61 -9.12
CA TYR A 121 -7.30 -6.43 -8.16
C TYR A 121 -6.73 -7.85 -8.10
N ASP A 122 -6.49 -8.48 -9.25
CA ASP A 122 -5.96 -9.83 -9.34
C ASP A 122 -4.52 -9.91 -8.79
N ALA A 123 -3.72 -8.84 -8.94
CA ALA A 123 -2.36 -8.77 -8.40
C ALA A 123 -2.28 -8.72 -6.87
N LEU A 124 -3.36 -8.28 -6.20
CA LEU A 124 -3.41 -8.05 -4.75
C LEU A 124 -4.17 -9.16 -3.99
N ARG A 125 -4.62 -10.19 -4.71
CA ARG A 125 -5.39 -11.30 -4.17
C ARG A 125 -4.48 -12.43 -3.68
#